data_AF-A0A9D2RWC5-F1
#
_entry.id   AF-A0A9D2RWC5-F1
#
_cell.length_a   1.000
_cell.length_b   1.000
_cell.length_c   1.000
_cell.angle_alpha   90.00
_cell.angle_beta   90.00
_cell.angle_gamma   90.00
#
_symmetry.space_group_name_H-M   'P 1'
#
loop_
_entity.id
_entity.type
_entity.pdbx_description
1 polymer ?
#
loop_
_entity_poly.entity_id
_entity_poly.type
_entity_poly.pdbx_seq_one_letter_code
_entity_poly.pdbx_strand_id
1 'polypeptide(L)'
;MTKRPESIKKTRYCAVIDTNVIVSAILSKRDDAATVQVFRAMLEGRFTPLYHEDILAEYEEVLHRPKFHLAEDVIRVVISAVRRYGIEVFPRPSGEILVDMDDLVFYEVAMEKRDEDAYLVTGNKKHYPIKNFIVTPAEMMEILNK
;
A
#
# COMPACT_ATOMS: atom_id res chain seq x y z
N MET A 1 13.81 -33.60 -2.49
CA MET A 1 14.54 -32.31 -2.50
C MET A 1 13.61 -31.25 -3.05
N THR A 2 12.77 -30.68 -2.18
CA THR A 2 11.88 -29.57 -2.51
C THR A 2 12.73 -28.32 -2.67
N LYS A 3 12.67 -27.71 -3.86
CA LYS A 3 13.34 -26.43 -4.15
C LYS A 3 12.88 -25.41 -3.10
N ARG A 4 13.83 -24.74 -2.44
CA ARG A 4 13.53 -23.56 -1.62
C ARG A 4 12.78 -22.55 -2.51
N PRO A 5 11.71 -21.91 -2.03
CA PRO A 5 11.10 -20.82 -2.76
C PRO A 5 12.17 -19.77 -3.05
N GLU A 6 12.18 -19.25 -4.28
CA GLU A 6 13.08 -18.20 -4.72
C GLU A 6 13.07 -17.08 -3.67
N SER A 7 14.24 -16.79 -3.13
CA SER A 7 14.44 -15.70 -2.18
C SER A 7 13.88 -14.42 -2.80
N ILE A 8 12.82 -13.87 -2.21
CA ILE A 8 12.30 -12.54 -2.54
C ILE A 8 13.51 -11.61 -2.57
N LYS A 9 13.81 -11.02 -3.75
CA LYS A 9 14.83 -9.99 -3.84
C LYS A 9 14.44 -8.92 -2.82
N LYS A 10 15.26 -8.73 -1.79
CA LYS A 10 14.99 -7.71 -0.77
C LYS A 10 15.12 -6.35 -1.45
N THR A 11 13.99 -5.78 -1.87
CA THR A 11 13.95 -4.47 -2.51
C THR A 11 14.28 -3.41 -1.46
N ARG A 12 14.95 -2.33 -1.89
CA ARG A 12 15.44 -1.26 -0.99
C ARG A 12 14.30 -0.47 -0.32
N TYR A 13 13.11 -0.50 -0.88
CA TYR A 13 11.97 0.30 -0.45
C TYR A 13 10.83 -0.58 0.02
N CYS A 14 10.25 -0.24 1.16
CA CYS A 14 9.00 -0.79 1.65
C CYS A 14 7.95 0.32 1.71
N ALA A 15 6.68 0.00 1.48
CA ALA A 15 5.62 0.99 1.64
C ALA A 15 4.28 0.37 2.01
N VAL A 16 3.55 1.04 2.89
CA VAL A 16 2.11 0.85 3.07
C VAL A 16 1.39 1.71 2.03
N ILE A 17 0.39 1.15 1.38
CA ILE A 17 -0.43 1.87 0.41
C ILE A 17 -1.78 2.15 1.06
N ASP A 18 -2.23 3.41 1.03
CA ASP A 18 -3.58 3.77 1.46
C ASP A 18 -4.62 3.23 0.46
N THR A 19 -5.79 2.82 0.94
CA THR A 19 -6.92 2.35 0.13
C THR A 19 -7.26 3.33 -1.00
N ASN A 20 -7.18 4.64 -0.76
CA ASN A 20 -7.52 5.63 -1.78
C ASN A 20 -6.60 5.57 -3.01
N VAL A 21 -5.34 5.15 -2.83
CA VAL A 21 -4.35 4.98 -3.91
C VAL A 21 -4.69 3.74 -4.73
N ILE A 22 -5.02 2.63 -4.07
CA ILE A 22 -5.44 1.38 -4.74
C ILE A 22 -6.70 1.62 -5.57
N VAL A 23 -7.74 2.19 -4.97
CA VAL A 23 -9.00 2.49 -5.67
C VAL A 23 -8.76 3.41 -6.87
N SER A 24 -7.98 4.48 -6.66
CA SER A 24 -7.67 5.43 -7.74
C SER A 24 -6.84 4.81 -8.86
N ALA A 25 -5.95 3.86 -8.56
CA ALA A 25 -5.18 3.13 -9.56
C ALA A 25 -6.09 2.24 -10.42
N ILE A 26 -6.99 1.48 -9.79
CA ILE A 26 -7.89 0.54 -10.49
C ILE A 26 -8.92 1.27 -11.36
N LEU A 27 -9.43 2.41 -10.91
CA LEU A 27 -10.47 3.17 -11.63
C LEU A 27 -9.90 4.13 -12.70
N SER A 28 -8.60 4.41 -12.68
CA SER A 28 -7.97 5.33 -13.62
C SER A 28 -8.00 4.79 -15.05
N LYS A 29 -8.37 5.65 -16.00
CA LYS A 29 -8.19 5.39 -17.45
C LYS A 29 -6.86 5.89 -18.00
N ARG A 30 -6.06 6.50 -17.12
CA ARG A 30 -4.79 7.15 -17.43
C ARG A 30 -3.65 6.32 -16.90
N ASP A 31 -2.93 5.69 -17.82
CA ASP A 31 -1.76 4.87 -17.53
C ASP A 31 -0.60 5.65 -16.90
N ASP A 32 -0.55 6.96 -17.15
CA ASP A 32 0.45 7.89 -16.62
C ASP A 32 0.10 8.43 -15.22
N ALA A 33 -1.09 8.14 -14.69
CA ALA A 33 -1.47 8.59 -13.35
C ALA A 33 -0.54 8.00 -12.28
N ALA A 34 -0.09 8.83 -11.34
CA ALA A 34 0.88 8.42 -10.32
C ALA A 34 0.39 7.23 -9.48
N THR A 35 -0.91 7.12 -9.20
CA THR A 35 -1.52 5.96 -8.51
C THR A 35 -1.36 4.67 -9.31
N VAL A 36 -1.59 4.72 -10.63
CA VAL A 36 -1.38 3.58 -11.55
C VAL A 36 0.10 3.20 -11.58
N GLN A 37 1.00 4.18 -11.63
CA GLN A 37 2.44 3.92 -11.61
C GLN A 37 2.90 3.28 -10.30
N VAL A 38 2.39 3.73 -9.15
CA VAL A 38 2.67 3.08 -7.84
C VAL A 38 2.17 1.64 -7.83
N PHE A 39 0.96 1.39 -8.31
CA PHE A 39 0.42 0.02 -8.37
C PHE A 39 1.25 -0.88 -9.30
N ARG A 40 1.66 -0.39 -10.47
CA ARG A 40 2.58 -1.13 -11.36
C ARG A 40 3.94 -1.39 -10.71
N ALA A 41 4.53 -0.38 -10.08
CA ALA A 41 5.80 -0.52 -9.39
C ALA A 41 5.75 -1.58 -8.28
N MET A 42 4.61 -1.71 -7.60
CA MET A 42 4.36 -2.81 -6.65
C MET A 42 4.37 -4.18 -7.34
N LEU A 43 3.63 -4.33 -8.45
CA LEU A 43 3.56 -5.58 -9.22
C LEU A 43 4.89 -5.97 -9.86
N GLU A 44 5.70 -4.98 -10.22
CA GLU A 44 7.06 -5.15 -10.76
C GLU A 44 8.11 -5.43 -9.66
N GLY A 45 7.71 -5.39 -8.38
CA GLY A 45 8.60 -5.60 -7.24
C GLY A 45 9.61 -4.47 -7.00
N ARG A 46 9.34 -3.25 -7.49
CA ARG A 46 10.18 -2.06 -7.29
C ARG A 46 10.13 -1.53 -5.85
N PHE A 47 9.14 -1.93 -5.08
CA PHE A 47 9.11 -1.86 -3.63
C PHE A 47 8.30 -3.03 -3.07
N THR A 48 8.49 -3.30 -1.79
CA THR A 48 7.73 -4.33 -1.07
C THR A 48 6.51 -3.69 -0.40
N PRO A 49 5.27 -4.03 -0.78
CA PRO A 49 4.10 -3.54 -0.05
C PRO A 49 4.07 -4.14 1.36
N LEU A 50 3.74 -3.31 2.35
CA LEU A 50 3.52 -3.72 3.73
C LEU A 50 2.02 -3.72 3.98
N TYR A 51 1.53 -4.76 4.64
CA TYR A 51 0.10 -4.88 4.94
C TYR A 51 -0.13 -5.50 6.32
N HIS A 52 -1.31 -5.24 6.86
CA HIS A 52 -1.93 -6.04 7.92
C HIS A 52 -3.26 -6.60 7.38
N GLU A 53 -3.82 -7.62 8.02
CA GLU A 53 -5.10 -8.20 7.61
C GLU A 53 -6.24 -7.17 7.60
N ASP A 54 -6.24 -6.22 8.55
CA ASP A 54 -7.24 -5.15 8.60
C ASP A 54 -7.16 -4.22 7.36
N ILE A 55 -5.96 -3.95 6.86
CA ILE A 55 -5.77 -3.18 5.61
C ILE A 55 -6.35 -3.95 4.42
N LEU A 56 -6.10 -5.26 4.34
CA LEU A 56 -6.65 -6.08 3.27
C LEU A 56 -8.18 -6.18 3.35
N ALA A 57 -8.73 -6.26 4.57
CA ALA A 57 -10.17 -6.24 4.79
C ALA A 57 -10.78 -4.91 4.35
N GLU A 58 -10.13 -3.77 4.64
CA GLU A 58 -10.58 -2.46 4.16
C GLU A 58 -10.54 -2.37 2.63
N TYR A 59 -9.44 -2.84 2.00
CA TYR A 59 -9.39 -2.90 0.54
C TYR A 59 -10.55 -3.71 -0.02
N GLU A 60 -10.81 -4.88 0.56
CA GLU A 60 -11.90 -5.74 0.13
C GLU A 60 -13.25 -5.03 0.29
N GLU A 61 -13.56 -4.48 1.46
CA GLU A 61 -14.81 -3.74 1.70
C GLU A 61 -14.98 -2.59 0.71
N VAL A 62 -13.94 -1.77 0.54
CA VAL A 62 -14.00 -0.58 -0.30
C VAL A 62 -14.14 -0.95 -1.77
N LEU A 63 -13.37 -1.92 -2.26
CA LEU A 63 -13.42 -2.35 -3.67
C LEU A 63 -14.75 -3.01 -4.02
N HIS A 64 -15.42 -3.65 -3.06
CA HIS A 64 -16.77 -4.22 -3.25
C HIS A 64 -17.89 -3.17 -3.30
N ARG A 65 -17.62 -1.89 -3.03
CA ARG A 65 -18.67 -0.86 -3.03
C ARG A 65 -19.31 -0.75 -4.43
N PRO A 66 -20.65 -0.87 -4.56
CA PRO A 66 -21.32 -0.94 -5.87
C PRO A 66 -21.00 0.22 -6.83
N LYS A 67 -20.74 1.42 -6.29
CA LYS A 67 -20.37 2.61 -7.07
C LYS A 67 -19.15 2.40 -7.97
N PHE A 68 -18.26 1.46 -7.65
CA PHE A 68 -17.05 1.19 -8.42
C PHE A 68 -17.27 0.17 -9.55
N HIS A 69 -18.35 -0.62 -9.50
CA HIS A 69 -18.69 -1.60 -10.53
C HIS A 69 -17.53 -2.56 -10.89
N LEU A 70 -16.73 -2.94 -9.88
CA LEU A 70 -15.61 -3.86 -10.05
C LEU A 70 -16.11 -5.31 -10.05
N ALA A 71 -15.55 -6.12 -10.94
CA ALA A 71 -15.81 -7.55 -10.95
C ALA A 71 -15.01 -8.25 -9.83
N GLU A 72 -15.58 -9.32 -9.28
CA GLU A 72 -15.02 -10.10 -8.17
C GLU A 72 -13.59 -10.58 -8.43
N ASP A 73 -13.29 -10.97 -9.67
CA ASP A 73 -11.98 -11.43 -10.10
C ASP A 73 -10.92 -10.32 -10.02
N VAL A 74 -11.29 -9.08 -10.37
CA VAL A 74 -10.41 -7.91 -10.23
C VAL A 74 -10.05 -7.69 -8.76
N ILE A 75 -11.05 -7.72 -7.87
CA ILE A 75 -10.83 -7.54 -6.43
C ILE A 75 -9.89 -8.63 -5.90
N ARG A 76 -10.16 -9.90 -6.22
CA ARG A 76 -9.31 -11.03 -5.82
C ARG A 76 -7.89 -10.90 -6.33
N VAL A 77 -7.69 -10.43 -7.57
CA VAL A 77 -6.35 -10.21 -8.13
C VAL A 77 -5.59 -9.14 -7.34
N VAL A 78 -6.24 -8.04 -6.95
CA VAL A 78 -5.62 -6.98 -6.14
C VAL A 78 -5.18 -7.54 -4.78
N ILE A 79 -6.09 -8.18 -4.03
CA ILE A 79 -5.78 -8.73 -2.70
C ILE A 79 -4.68 -9.79 -2.79
N SER A 80 -4.76 -10.67 -3.78
CA SER A 80 -3.75 -11.72 -3.99
C SER A 80 -2.38 -11.13 -4.37
N ALA A 81 -2.35 -10.04 -5.14
CA ALA A 81 -1.10 -9.37 -5.51
C ALA A 81 -0.41 -8.76 -4.28
N VAL A 82 -1.16 -8.06 -3.41
CA VAL A 82 -0.59 -7.48 -2.18
C VAL A 82 -0.02 -8.57 -1.28
N ARG A 83 -0.75 -9.68 -1.08
CA ARG A 83 -0.24 -10.84 -0.32
C ARG A 83 0.98 -11.49 -0.95
N ARG A 84 1.00 -11.63 -2.27
CA ARG A 84 2.08 -12.31 -3.00
C ARG A 84 3.39 -11.52 -2.98
N TYR A 85 3.29 -10.20 -3.14
CA TYR A 85 4.47 -9.33 -3.25
C TYR A 85 4.85 -8.68 -1.92
N GLY A 86 3.95 -8.70 -0.94
CA GLY A 86 4.10 -7.97 0.31
C GLY A 86 4.60 -8.77 1.49
N ILE A 87 4.80 -8.04 2.58
CA ILE A 87 5.13 -8.56 3.90
C ILE A 87 4.00 -8.17 4.85
N GLU A 88 3.45 -9.18 5.54
CA GLU A 88 2.54 -8.97 6.65
C GLU A 88 3.28 -8.38 7.84
N VAL A 89 2.70 -7.35 8.45
CA VAL A 89 3.27 -6.60 9.57
C VAL A 89 2.23 -6.55 10.68
N PHE A 90 2.66 -6.89 11.89
CA PHE A 90 1.87 -6.77 13.11
C PHE A 90 2.37 -5.55 13.88
N PRO A 91 1.71 -4.38 13.74
CA PRO A 91 2.24 -3.18 14.33
C PRO A 91 1.98 -3.12 15.84
N ARG A 92 2.86 -2.42 16.55
CA ARG A 92 2.59 -1.98 17.92
C ARG A 92 1.73 -0.72 17.93
N PRO A 93 0.83 -0.56 18.93
CA PRO A 93 0.09 0.69 19.09
C PRO A 93 1.04 1.87 19.19
N SER A 94 0.83 2.85 18.33
CA SER A 94 1.61 4.10 18.26
C SER A 94 1.18 5.12 19.32
N GLY A 95 -0.06 5.02 19.80
CA GLY A 95 -0.67 6.01 20.70
C GLY A 95 -1.04 7.33 20.01
N GLU A 96 -0.94 7.42 18.69
CA GLU A 96 -1.38 8.58 17.92
C GLU A 96 -2.91 8.66 17.90
N ILE A 97 -3.42 9.89 17.84
CA ILE A 97 -4.84 10.17 17.62
C ILE A 97 -4.93 10.90 16.28
N LEU A 98 -5.44 10.19 15.28
CA LEU A 98 -5.62 10.73 13.94
C LEU A 98 -6.98 11.42 13.81
N VAL A 99 -7.14 12.20 12.74
CA VAL A 99 -8.43 12.82 12.40
C VAL A 99 -9.46 11.74 12.07
N ASP A 100 -9.00 10.71 11.37
CA ASP A 100 -9.75 9.50 11.08
C ASP A 100 -9.02 8.31 11.71
N MET A 101 -9.68 7.61 12.63
CA MET A 101 -9.06 6.50 13.33
C MET A 101 -8.99 5.23 12.49
N ASP A 102 -9.75 5.15 11.39
CA ASP A 102 -9.65 4.04 10.43
C ASP A 102 -8.30 4.09 9.69
N ASP A 103 -7.72 5.29 9.52
CA ASP A 103 -6.39 5.50 8.94
C ASP A 103 -5.23 5.03 9.87
N LEU A 104 -5.50 4.75 11.15
CA LEU A 104 -4.47 4.47 12.14
C LEU A 104 -3.65 3.21 11.79
N VAL A 105 -4.30 2.16 11.30
CA VAL A 105 -3.61 0.90 10.97
C VAL A 105 -2.56 1.10 9.88
N PHE A 106 -2.81 1.94 8.87
CA PHE A 106 -1.82 2.24 7.83
C PHE A 106 -0.60 2.95 8.40
N TYR A 107 -0.86 3.92 9.28
CA TYR A 107 0.19 4.65 9.98
C TYR A 107 1.04 3.72 10.85
N GLU A 108 0.38 2.87 11.64
CA GLU A 108 1.05 1.95 12.56
C GLU A 108 1.88 0.89 11.83
N VAL A 109 1.38 0.33 10.72
CA VAL A 109 2.14 -0.59 9.88
C VAL A 109 3.39 0.09 9.30
N ALA A 110 3.26 1.34 8.82
CA ALA A 110 4.42 2.08 8.33
C ALA A 110 5.40 2.38 9.47
N MET A 111 4.90 2.75 10.66
CA MET A 111 5.68 3.02 11.87
C MET A 111 6.49 1.81 12.34
N GLU A 112 5.90 0.61 12.36
CA GLU A 112 6.58 -0.61 12.78
C GLU A 112 7.79 -0.95 11.88
N LYS A 113 7.78 -0.48 10.63
CA LYS A 113 8.86 -0.69 9.66
C LYS A 113 9.68 0.57 9.36
N ARG A 114 9.64 1.59 10.23
CA ARG A 114 10.39 2.84 10.01
C ARG A 114 11.90 2.70 10.04
N ASP A 115 12.43 1.76 10.82
CA ASP A 115 13.88 1.44 10.83
C ASP A 115 14.35 0.82 9.50
N GLU A 116 13.42 0.32 8.67
CA GLU A 116 13.65 -0.16 7.31
C GLU A 116 13.22 0.87 6.25
N ASP A 117 13.11 2.15 6.64
CA ASP A 117 12.72 3.28 5.79
C ASP A 117 11.36 3.13 5.08
N ALA A 118 10.39 2.45 5.72
CA ALA A 118 9.05 2.26 5.14
C ALA A 118 8.22 3.55 4.95
N TYR A 119 7.63 3.72 3.76
CA TYR A 119 6.77 4.86 3.44
C TYR A 119 5.29 4.55 3.69
N LEU A 120 4.49 5.58 3.92
CA LEU A 120 3.03 5.53 3.79
C LEU A 120 2.63 6.35 2.57
N VAL A 121 2.05 5.70 1.57
CA VAL A 121 1.65 6.33 0.31
C VAL A 121 0.16 6.63 0.35
N THR A 122 -0.21 7.91 0.37
CA THR A 122 -1.60 8.36 0.48
C THR A 122 -1.89 9.56 -0.43
N GLY A 123 -3.10 9.61 -1.00
CA GLY A 123 -3.61 10.83 -1.64
C GLY A 123 -4.19 11.85 -0.65
N ASN A 124 -4.35 11.50 0.62
CA ASN A 124 -5.07 12.26 1.65
C ASN A 124 -4.18 12.67 2.84
N LYS A 125 -3.01 13.26 2.57
CA LYS A 125 -2.02 13.64 3.62
C LYS A 125 -2.58 14.37 4.84
N LYS A 126 -3.67 15.14 4.68
CA LYS A 126 -4.35 15.86 5.76
C LYS A 126 -4.94 14.96 6.87
N HIS A 127 -5.14 13.67 6.62
CA HIS A 127 -5.62 12.72 7.64
C HIS A 127 -4.50 12.26 8.59
N TYR A 128 -3.25 12.45 8.18
CA TYR A 128 -2.07 11.97 8.87
C TYR A 128 -1.25 13.12 9.48
N PRO A 129 -0.41 12.86 10.50
CA PRO A 129 0.53 13.86 10.99
C PRO A 129 1.56 14.23 9.93
N ILE A 130 2.09 15.45 9.99
CA ILE A 130 3.13 15.89 9.05
C ILE A 130 4.44 15.14 9.37
N LYS A 131 4.76 14.13 8.56
CA LYS A 131 5.99 13.32 8.65
C LYS A 131 6.58 13.12 7.25
N ASN A 132 7.91 13.00 7.17
CA ASN A 132 8.64 12.90 5.89
C ASN A 132 8.45 11.56 5.15
N PHE A 133 8.01 10.51 5.85
CA PHE A 133 7.73 9.19 5.26
C PHE A 133 6.29 9.06 4.75
N ILE A 134 5.44 10.08 4.96
CA ILE A 134 4.07 10.14 4.47
C ILE A 134 4.09 10.90 3.15
N VAL A 135 3.91 10.16 2.06
CA VAL A 135 4.17 10.64 0.71
C VAL A 135 2.94 10.50 -0.18
N THR A 136 2.84 11.36 -1.19
CA THR A 136 1.88 11.20 -2.27
C THR A 136 2.33 10.12 -3.24
N PRO A 137 1.43 9.58 -4.09
CA PRO A 137 1.85 8.67 -5.15
C PRO A 137 2.93 9.24 -6.08
N ALA A 138 2.88 10.55 -6.37
CA ALA A 138 3.89 11.20 -7.22
C ALA A 138 5.26 11.25 -6.54
N GLU A 139 5.31 11.64 -5.27
CA GLU A 139 6.55 11.66 -4.48
C GLU A 139 7.13 10.24 -4.32
N MET A 140 6.29 9.22 -4.15
CA MET A 140 6.76 7.82 -4.13
C MET A 140 7.44 7.45 -5.45
N MET A 141 6.87 7.81 -6.59
CA MET A 141 7.51 7.55 -7.89
C MET A 141 8.83 8.31 -8.06
N GLU A 142 8.93 9.55 -7.56
CA GLU A 142 10.19 10.30 -7.53
C GLU A 142 11.25 9.60 -6.67
N ILE A 143 10.87 9.03 -5.52
CA ILE A 143 11.77 8.24 -4.66
C ILE A 143 12.27 7.00 -5.38
N LEU A 144 11.37 6.27 -6.06
CA LEU A 144 11.70 5.02 -6.75
C LEU A 144 12.57 5.20 -8.00
N ASN A 145 12.56 6.39 -8.60
CA ASN A 145 13.28 6.70 -9.84
C ASN A 145 14.67 7.32 -9.61
N LYS A 146 15.08 7.49 -8.34
CA LYS A 146 16.45 7.89 -7.97
C LYS A 146 17.38 6.69 -7.90
#